data_AF-A0A2W4LVU7-F1
#
_entry.id   AF-A0A2W4LVU7-F1
#
_cell.length_a   1.000
_cell.length_b   1.000
_cell.length_c   1.000
_cell.angle_alpha   90.00
_cell.angle_beta   90.00
_cell.angle_gamma   90.00
#
_symmetry.space_group_name_H-M   'P 1'
#
loop_
_entity.id
_entity.type
_entity.pdbx_description
1 polymer ?
#
loop_
_entity_poly.entity_id
_entity_poly.type
_entity_poly.pdbx_seq_one_letter_code
_entity_poly.pdbx_strand_id
1 'polypeptide(L)'
;MDAPQAGPAGGPKKQHRLGQIFEWLTLSQAISKAEERERAHARERELVRAAGAAVHTADRLPDPPDVTAPGPLLPVVAPREAAVWTLRARYGDTEEADPETLVGHAKGDVDDPTRLPESLADSLAEDSSRFAQRPPSEQLEVAQQLRAWVRSARDELDSTLFASTALRARRARRLGPALLAAGMVVGGSGFLVSKLLESENLVEGKPWRTSSTYAECFPANKSCAGARTEIFFHTHEQENPWFEVDLLQVERIRVIEIKNRTDYGQERAVPLVVELSTDGKSYWRVAQRNTSFTEWRVELEPREARFVRLRVPRRSILHLERVVVRR
;
A
#
# COMPACT_ATOMS: atom_id res chain seq x y z
N MET A 1 -3.65 -49.05 -46.46
CA MET A 1 -3.00 -48.01 -45.64
C MET A 1 -4.01 -46.87 -45.55
N ASP A 2 -4.88 -46.92 -44.55
CA ASP A 2 -5.85 -45.84 -44.31
C ASP A 2 -5.68 -45.36 -42.88
N ALA A 3 -5.21 -44.12 -42.76
CA ALA A 3 -5.02 -43.45 -41.48
C ALA A 3 -6.38 -42.98 -40.92
N PRO A 4 -6.61 -43.07 -39.61
CA PRO A 4 -7.84 -42.56 -39.00
C PRO A 4 -7.78 -41.03 -38.86
N GLN A 5 -8.84 -40.36 -39.34
CA GLN A 5 -9.07 -38.92 -39.14
C GLN A 5 -9.27 -38.61 -37.64
N ALA A 6 -8.47 -37.71 -37.12
CA ALA A 6 -8.66 -37.11 -35.81
C ALA A 6 -9.64 -35.93 -35.90
N GLY A 7 -10.81 -36.05 -35.26
CA GLY A 7 -11.51 -34.91 -34.67
C GLY A 7 -10.99 -34.67 -33.23
N PRO A 8 -11.22 -33.50 -32.59
CA PRO A 8 -12.48 -32.76 -32.72
C PRO A 8 -12.36 -31.24 -32.93
N ALA A 9 -13.36 -30.70 -33.62
CA ALA A 9 -13.70 -29.30 -33.69
C ALA A 9 -14.14 -28.77 -32.31
N GLY A 10 -13.25 -28.05 -31.62
CA GLY A 10 -13.58 -27.17 -30.50
C GLY A 10 -14.22 -25.87 -31.01
N GLY A 11 -15.49 -25.94 -31.41
CA GLY A 11 -16.17 -24.89 -32.17
C GLY A 11 -16.43 -23.53 -31.47
N PRO A 12 -16.83 -22.51 -32.26
CA PRO A 12 -16.98 -21.08 -31.89
C PRO A 12 -17.91 -20.78 -30.70
N LYS A 13 -18.77 -21.72 -30.30
CA LYS A 13 -19.66 -21.59 -29.14
C LYS A 13 -18.90 -21.48 -27.80
N LYS A 14 -17.72 -22.07 -27.65
CA LYS A 14 -16.91 -21.98 -26.41
C LYS A 14 -16.27 -20.61 -26.23
N GLN A 15 -15.76 -20.02 -27.31
CA GLN A 15 -15.17 -18.66 -27.28
C GLN A 15 -16.22 -17.60 -26.92
N HIS A 16 -17.44 -17.72 -27.45
CA HIS A 16 -18.54 -16.80 -27.14
C HIS A 16 -18.93 -16.82 -25.65
N ARG A 17 -18.94 -18.01 -25.02
CA ARG A 17 -19.25 -18.14 -23.58
C ARG A 17 -18.16 -17.56 -22.68
N LEU A 18 -16.88 -17.76 -23.05
CA LEU A 18 -15.76 -17.18 -22.30
C LEU A 18 -15.76 -15.65 -22.36
N GLY A 19 -16.07 -15.07 -23.53
CA GLY A 19 -16.21 -13.62 -23.68
C GLY A 19 -17.34 -13.03 -22.83
N GLN A 20 -18.48 -13.71 -22.73
CA GLN A 20 -19.59 -13.30 -21.88
C GLN A 20 -19.26 -13.34 -20.39
N ILE A 21 -18.55 -14.39 -19.94
CA ILE A 21 -18.09 -14.50 -18.55
C ILE A 21 -17.08 -13.40 -18.23
N PHE A 22 -16.13 -13.14 -19.14
CA PHE A 22 -15.14 -12.09 -18.99
C PHE A 22 -15.79 -10.70 -18.94
N GLU A 23 -16.75 -10.40 -19.81
CA GLU A 23 -17.49 -9.14 -19.78
C GLU A 23 -18.38 -9.04 -18.53
N TRP A 24 -18.98 -10.12 -18.06
CA TRP A 24 -19.72 -10.11 -16.79
C TRP A 24 -18.79 -9.84 -15.60
N LEU A 25 -17.61 -10.46 -15.54
CA LEU A 25 -16.63 -10.23 -14.48
C LEU A 25 -16.06 -8.81 -14.51
N THR A 26 -15.67 -8.35 -15.69
CA THR A 26 -14.92 -7.10 -15.84
C THR A 26 -15.81 -5.90 -16.10
N LEU A 27 -17.02 -6.04 -16.65
CA LEU A 27 -17.88 -4.92 -17.05
C LEU A 27 -17.14 -3.93 -17.98
N SER A 28 -16.21 -4.41 -18.81
CA SER A 28 -15.29 -3.56 -19.57
C SER A 28 -16.02 -2.75 -20.63
N GLN A 29 -16.90 -3.37 -21.40
CA GLN A 29 -17.71 -2.66 -22.38
C GLN A 29 -18.73 -1.74 -21.72
N ALA A 30 -19.35 -2.17 -20.61
CA ALA A 30 -20.29 -1.33 -19.87
C ALA A 30 -19.61 -0.06 -19.32
N ILE A 31 -18.39 -0.18 -18.79
CA ILE A 31 -17.61 0.95 -18.29
C ILE A 31 -17.18 1.86 -19.44
N SER A 32 -16.67 1.33 -20.56
CA SER A 32 -16.30 2.14 -21.73
C SER A 32 -17.48 2.96 -22.25
N LYS A 33 -18.65 2.34 -22.41
CA LYS A 33 -19.88 3.04 -22.84
C LYS A 33 -20.33 4.10 -21.85
N ALA A 34 -20.22 3.84 -20.55
CA ALA A 34 -20.51 4.84 -19.52
C ALA A 34 -19.52 6.01 -19.60
N GLU A 35 -18.23 5.75 -19.75
CA GLU A 35 -17.19 6.78 -19.90
C GLU A 35 -17.35 7.63 -21.17
N GLU A 36 -17.82 7.03 -22.27
CA GLU A 36 -18.13 7.78 -23.51
C GLU A 36 -19.31 8.73 -23.29
N ARG A 37 -20.40 8.27 -22.65
CA ARG A 37 -21.54 9.13 -22.29
C ARG A 37 -21.13 10.23 -21.31
N GLU A 38 -20.34 9.88 -20.30
CA GLU A 38 -19.81 10.83 -19.34
C GLU A 38 -18.88 11.89 -19.96
N ARG A 39 -18.19 11.55 -21.05
CA ARG A 39 -17.38 12.51 -21.83
C ARG A 39 -18.27 13.43 -22.68
N ALA A 40 -19.36 12.90 -23.24
CA ALA A 40 -20.33 13.71 -23.98
C ALA A 40 -21.01 14.76 -23.08
N HIS A 41 -21.20 14.45 -21.79
CA HIS A 41 -21.80 15.34 -20.79
C HIS A 41 -20.77 15.93 -19.79
N ALA A 42 -19.57 16.25 -20.27
CA ALA A 42 -18.48 16.73 -19.40
C ALA A 42 -18.85 18.03 -18.66
N ARG A 43 -19.57 18.94 -19.34
CA ARG A 43 -19.98 20.23 -18.80
C ARG A 43 -21.01 20.07 -17.67
N GLU A 44 -22.03 19.28 -17.90
CA GLU A 44 -23.10 18.98 -16.94
C GLU A 44 -22.52 18.31 -15.68
N ARG A 45 -21.50 17.46 -15.85
CA ARG A 45 -20.77 16.85 -14.74
C ARG A 45 -20.00 17.87 -13.90
N GLU A 46 -19.36 18.85 -14.52
CA GLU A 46 -18.68 19.92 -13.79
C GLU A 46 -19.68 20.77 -13.00
N LEU A 47 -20.83 21.08 -13.59
CA LEU A 47 -21.91 21.80 -12.92
C LEU A 47 -22.47 21.03 -11.71
N VAL A 48 -22.73 19.72 -11.86
CA VAL A 48 -23.19 18.87 -10.74
C VAL A 48 -22.12 18.75 -9.65
N ARG A 49 -20.84 18.68 -10.00
CA ARG A 49 -19.73 18.70 -9.03
C ARG A 49 -19.66 20.03 -8.29
N ALA A 50 -19.78 21.15 -9.00
CA ALA A 50 -19.80 22.49 -8.40
C ALA A 50 -20.99 22.66 -7.45
N ALA A 51 -22.19 22.24 -7.86
CA ALA A 51 -23.39 22.25 -7.02
C ALA A 51 -23.21 21.42 -5.74
N GLY A 52 -22.63 20.22 -5.88
CA GLY A 52 -22.31 19.39 -4.74
C GLY A 52 -21.30 20.01 -3.79
N ALA A 53 -20.23 20.61 -4.31
CA ALA A 53 -19.22 21.29 -3.51
C ALA A 53 -19.80 22.51 -2.75
N ALA A 54 -20.67 23.28 -3.39
CA ALA A 54 -21.33 24.43 -2.77
C ALA A 54 -22.27 24.03 -1.63
N VAL A 55 -23.15 23.04 -1.83
CA VAL A 55 -24.02 22.52 -0.74
C VAL A 55 -23.18 21.92 0.38
N HIS A 56 -22.16 21.13 0.04
CA HIS A 56 -21.29 20.52 1.03
C HIS A 56 -20.50 21.53 1.86
N THR A 57 -20.13 22.66 1.26
CA THR A 57 -19.49 23.78 1.96
C THR A 57 -20.47 24.50 2.86
N ALA A 58 -21.70 24.76 2.38
CA ALA A 58 -22.76 25.37 3.17
C ALA A 58 -23.12 24.52 4.40
N ASP A 59 -23.15 23.19 4.27
CA ASP A 59 -23.48 22.26 5.36
C ASP A 59 -22.44 22.22 6.49
N ARG A 60 -21.20 22.65 6.23
CA ARG A 60 -20.14 22.70 7.24
C ARG A 60 -20.08 24.02 7.99
N LEU A 61 -20.79 25.03 7.52
CA LEU A 61 -20.88 26.30 8.19
C LEU A 61 -22.06 26.24 9.16
N PRO A 62 -21.89 26.64 10.43
CA PRO A 62 -23.03 26.76 11.32
C PRO A 62 -24.00 27.77 10.72
N ASP A 63 -25.28 27.38 10.62
CA ASP A 63 -26.33 28.36 10.34
C ASP A 63 -26.23 29.45 11.43
N PRO A 64 -26.28 30.74 11.07
CA PRO A 64 -25.99 31.81 12.00
C PRO A 64 -26.93 31.72 13.22
N PRO A 65 -26.39 31.65 14.46
CA PRO A 65 -27.21 31.47 15.65
C PRO A 65 -28.03 32.71 16.00
N ASP A 66 -27.62 33.87 15.45
CA ASP A 66 -28.32 35.14 15.55
C ASP A 66 -28.57 35.69 14.15
N VAL A 67 -29.85 35.80 13.79
CA VAL A 67 -30.37 36.28 12.52
C VAL A 67 -30.03 37.77 12.29
N THR A 68 -29.58 38.48 13.35
CA THR A 68 -29.31 39.92 13.34
C THR A 68 -27.82 40.28 13.33
N ALA A 69 -26.92 39.33 13.59
CA ALA A 69 -25.48 39.54 13.50
C ALA A 69 -25.00 39.35 12.04
N PRO A 70 -23.97 40.07 11.57
CA PRO A 70 -23.34 39.80 10.28
C PRO A 70 -22.64 38.43 10.29
N GLY A 71 -23.42 37.37 10.10
CA GLY A 71 -22.96 36.02 9.91
C GLY A 71 -22.36 35.82 8.52
N PRO A 72 -21.70 34.67 8.26
CA PRO A 72 -21.24 34.36 6.91
C PRO A 72 -22.45 34.34 5.96
N LEU A 73 -22.41 35.08 4.86
CA LEU A 73 -23.47 35.06 3.82
C LEU A 73 -23.48 33.75 3.01
N LEU A 74 -22.42 32.96 3.13
CA LEU A 74 -22.16 31.76 2.35
C LEU A 74 -23.20 30.63 2.54
N PRO A 75 -23.76 30.36 3.74
CA PRO A 75 -24.84 29.40 3.94
C PRO A 75 -26.13 29.78 3.19
N VAL A 76 -26.31 31.05 2.83
CA VAL A 76 -27.48 31.56 2.10
C VAL A 76 -27.24 31.63 0.60
N VAL A 77 -26.08 32.13 0.18
CA VAL A 77 -25.75 32.34 -1.25
C VAL A 77 -25.37 31.03 -1.95
N ALA A 78 -24.59 30.15 -1.30
CA ALA A 78 -24.09 28.93 -1.94
C ALA A 78 -25.20 27.94 -2.37
N PRO A 79 -26.26 27.70 -1.58
CA PRO A 79 -27.38 26.85 -2.04
C PRO A 79 -28.10 27.41 -3.26
N ARG A 80 -28.17 28.73 -3.38
CA ARG A 80 -28.82 29.41 -4.51
C ARG A 80 -28.01 29.22 -5.79
N GLU A 81 -26.70 29.41 -5.74
CA GLU A 81 -25.82 29.11 -6.88
C GLU A 81 -25.83 27.61 -7.24
N ALA A 82 -25.80 26.74 -6.22
CA ALA A 82 -25.88 25.30 -6.42
C ALA A 82 -27.18 24.88 -7.13
N ALA A 83 -28.29 25.55 -6.83
CA ALA A 83 -29.56 25.30 -7.52
C ALA A 83 -29.50 25.69 -9.00
N VAL A 84 -28.93 26.85 -9.34
CA VAL A 84 -28.73 27.28 -10.73
C VAL A 84 -27.84 26.30 -11.50
N TRP A 85 -26.72 25.85 -10.92
CA TRP A 85 -25.85 24.86 -11.58
C TRP A 85 -26.55 23.52 -11.78
N THR A 86 -27.38 23.08 -10.82
CA THR A 86 -28.18 21.87 -10.94
C THR A 86 -29.20 21.97 -12.07
N LEU A 87 -29.88 23.11 -12.20
CA LEU A 87 -30.81 23.39 -13.30
C LEU A 87 -30.11 23.40 -14.66
N ARG A 88 -28.95 24.07 -14.75
CA ARG A 88 -28.14 24.09 -15.98
C ARG A 88 -27.65 22.71 -16.38
N ALA A 89 -27.29 21.88 -15.41
CA ALA A 89 -26.90 20.50 -15.69
C ALA A 89 -28.07 19.62 -16.16
N ARG A 90 -29.30 19.89 -15.68
CA ARG A 90 -30.49 19.10 -16.01
C ARG A 90 -31.13 19.47 -17.34
N TYR A 91 -31.24 20.77 -17.64
CA TYR A 91 -32.03 21.27 -18.78
C TYR A 91 -31.15 21.82 -19.92
N GLY A 92 -29.86 21.49 -19.93
CA GLY A 92 -28.87 22.16 -20.78
C GLY A 92 -29.28 22.31 -22.25
N ASP A 93 -29.27 23.57 -22.75
CA ASP A 93 -28.78 23.94 -24.09
C ASP A 93 -28.58 25.46 -24.34
N THR A 94 -28.60 26.35 -23.35
CA THR A 94 -28.27 27.76 -23.64
C THR A 94 -27.39 28.36 -22.54
N GLU A 95 -26.14 28.68 -22.90
CA GLU A 95 -25.34 29.67 -22.16
C GLU A 95 -26.11 30.98 -21.96
N GLU A 96 -27.07 31.25 -22.84
CA GLU A 96 -27.95 32.41 -22.87
C GLU A 96 -29.30 32.19 -22.18
N ALA A 97 -29.61 31.01 -21.61
CA ALA A 97 -30.84 30.91 -20.82
C ALA A 97 -30.67 31.72 -19.55
N ASP A 98 -31.39 32.84 -19.54
CA ASP A 98 -31.59 33.65 -18.36
C ASP A 98 -32.09 32.75 -17.20
N PRO A 99 -31.61 32.96 -15.95
CA PRO A 99 -32.06 32.19 -14.80
C PRO A 99 -33.59 32.08 -14.69
N GLU A 100 -34.36 33.09 -15.12
CA GLU A 100 -35.83 33.02 -15.12
C GLU A 100 -36.36 31.92 -16.07
N THR A 101 -35.72 31.73 -17.22
CA THR A 101 -36.10 30.70 -18.20
C THR A 101 -35.81 29.29 -17.66
N LEU A 102 -34.64 29.09 -17.03
CA LEU A 102 -34.27 27.82 -16.40
C LEU A 102 -35.21 27.47 -15.24
N VAL A 103 -35.53 28.47 -14.42
CA VAL A 103 -36.50 28.34 -13.33
C VAL A 103 -37.88 27.99 -13.89
N GLY A 104 -38.32 28.67 -14.95
CA GLY A 104 -39.60 28.40 -15.61
C GLY A 104 -39.73 26.97 -16.12
N HIS A 105 -38.67 26.40 -16.72
CA HIS A 105 -38.65 24.99 -17.14
C HIS A 105 -38.69 24.01 -15.97
N ALA A 106 -38.22 24.42 -14.80
CA ALA A 106 -38.10 23.58 -13.62
C ALA A 106 -39.30 23.65 -12.69
N LYS A 107 -40.18 24.65 -12.85
CA LYS A 107 -41.45 24.76 -12.13
C LYS A 107 -42.27 23.48 -12.32
N GLY A 108 -42.88 23.01 -11.25
CA GLY A 108 -43.72 21.83 -11.24
C GLY A 108 -44.37 21.61 -9.88
N ASP A 109 -45.19 20.58 -9.80
CA ASP A 109 -45.91 20.23 -8.58
C ASP A 109 -44.95 19.78 -7.46
N VAL A 110 -45.36 20.01 -6.20
CA VAL A 110 -44.57 19.73 -4.98
C VAL A 110 -44.30 18.23 -4.84
N ASP A 111 -45.12 17.39 -5.45
CA ASP A 111 -45.01 15.92 -5.39
C ASP A 111 -43.89 15.34 -6.26
N ASP A 112 -43.32 16.11 -7.18
CA ASP A 112 -42.14 15.69 -7.95
C ASP A 112 -40.87 16.27 -7.32
N PRO A 113 -40.06 15.45 -6.59
CA PRO A 113 -38.86 15.93 -5.88
C PRO A 113 -37.75 16.38 -6.84
N THR A 114 -37.96 16.25 -8.15
CA THR A 114 -37.07 16.65 -9.24
C THR A 114 -37.46 18.03 -9.82
N ARG A 115 -38.66 18.52 -9.49
CA ARG A 115 -39.17 19.84 -9.86
C ARG A 115 -38.94 20.84 -8.73
N LEU A 116 -38.85 22.11 -9.10
CA LEU A 116 -38.80 23.20 -8.13
C LEU A 116 -40.23 23.57 -7.73
N PRO A 117 -40.57 23.51 -6.42
CA PRO A 117 -41.79 24.12 -5.90
C PRO A 117 -41.91 25.58 -6.34
N GLU A 118 -43.12 26.03 -6.64
CA GLU A 118 -43.37 27.36 -7.19
C GLU A 118 -42.78 28.49 -6.32
N SER A 119 -42.92 28.39 -4.99
CA SER A 119 -42.35 29.36 -4.04
C SER A 119 -40.82 29.44 -4.07
N LEU A 120 -40.15 28.31 -4.30
CA LEU A 120 -38.69 28.23 -4.43
C LEU A 120 -38.21 28.69 -5.79
N ALA A 121 -38.96 28.36 -6.84
CA ALA A 121 -38.72 28.85 -8.19
C ALA A 121 -38.77 30.39 -8.20
N ASP A 122 -39.82 30.99 -7.66
CA ASP A 122 -39.97 32.45 -7.59
C ASP A 122 -38.85 33.10 -6.76
N SER A 123 -38.47 32.48 -5.65
CA SER A 123 -37.35 32.97 -4.82
C SER A 123 -35.99 32.82 -5.52
N LEU A 124 -35.82 31.82 -6.40
CA LEU A 124 -34.60 31.62 -7.19
C LEU A 124 -34.52 32.59 -8.37
N ALA A 125 -35.65 32.96 -8.97
CA ALA A 125 -35.76 33.95 -10.05
C ALA A 125 -35.66 35.41 -9.55
N GLU A 126 -35.99 35.68 -8.29
CA GLU A 126 -35.94 37.03 -7.72
C GLU A 126 -34.54 37.66 -7.76
N ASP A 127 -34.40 38.89 -8.25
CA ASP A 127 -33.10 39.60 -8.26
C ASP A 127 -32.34 39.53 -6.92
N SER A 128 -31.02 39.32 -6.99
CA SER A 128 -30.16 39.12 -5.81
C SER A 128 -30.22 40.29 -4.83
N SER A 129 -30.39 41.53 -5.31
CA SER A 129 -30.50 42.72 -4.44
C SER A 129 -31.82 42.77 -3.69
N ARG A 130 -32.90 42.26 -4.29
CA ARG A 130 -34.22 42.17 -3.66
C ARG A 130 -34.27 41.02 -2.66
N PHE A 131 -33.68 39.87 -3.01
CA PHE A 131 -33.52 38.76 -2.07
C PHE A 131 -32.70 39.15 -0.83
N ALA A 132 -31.63 39.92 -1.02
CA ALA A 132 -30.80 40.42 0.09
C ALA A 132 -31.55 41.37 1.06
N GLN A 133 -32.66 41.97 0.62
CA GLN A 133 -33.51 42.84 1.45
C GLN A 133 -34.54 42.05 2.28
N ARG A 134 -34.73 40.74 2.04
CA ARG A 134 -35.64 39.91 2.83
C ARG A 134 -35.17 39.78 4.30
N PRO A 135 -36.07 39.56 5.26
CA PRO A 135 -35.69 39.19 6.62
C PRO A 135 -34.70 38.00 6.61
N PRO A 136 -33.63 38.00 7.40
CA PRO A 136 -32.62 36.95 7.28
C PRO A 136 -33.14 35.55 7.68
N SER A 137 -34.24 35.46 8.42
CA SER A 137 -34.96 34.20 8.68
C SER A 137 -35.57 33.62 7.41
N GLU A 138 -36.16 34.45 6.55
CA GLU A 138 -36.72 34.01 5.26
C GLU A 138 -35.62 33.61 4.29
N GLN A 139 -34.50 34.35 4.28
CA GLN A 139 -33.34 34.00 3.46
C GLN A 139 -32.77 32.62 3.85
N LEU A 140 -32.67 32.35 5.15
CA LEU A 140 -32.20 31.07 5.67
C LEU A 140 -33.17 29.93 5.34
N GLU A 141 -34.47 30.15 5.48
CA GLU A 141 -35.50 29.16 5.14
C GLU A 141 -35.42 28.76 3.66
N VAL A 142 -35.38 29.75 2.76
CA VAL A 142 -35.21 29.49 1.31
C VAL A 142 -33.91 28.74 1.03
N ALA A 143 -32.80 29.13 1.67
CA ALA A 143 -31.53 28.46 1.51
C ALA A 143 -31.56 27.00 1.95
N GLN A 144 -32.19 26.68 3.10
CA GLN A 144 -32.34 25.32 3.60
C GLN A 144 -33.20 24.47 2.65
N GLN A 145 -34.30 25.01 2.14
CA GLN A 145 -35.15 24.34 1.17
C GLN A 145 -34.42 24.09 -0.16
N LEU A 146 -33.64 25.05 -0.65
CA LEU A 146 -32.79 24.87 -1.84
C LEU A 146 -31.69 23.83 -1.63
N ARG A 147 -31.06 23.76 -0.45
CA ARG A 147 -30.10 22.69 -0.11
C ARG A 147 -30.76 21.31 -0.22
N ALA A 148 -31.95 21.15 0.36
CA ALA A 148 -32.68 19.88 0.33
C ALA A 148 -33.05 19.49 -1.11
N TRP A 149 -33.55 20.44 -1.90
CA TRP A 149 -33.87 20.21 -3.30
C TRP A 149 -32.65 19.85 -4.14
N VAL A 150 -31.54 20.58 -4.02
CA VAL A 150 -30.29 20.29 -4.76
C VAL A 150 -29.79 18.88 -4.45
N ARG A 151 -29.86 18.41 -3.20
CA ARG A 151 -29.48 17.03 -2.86
C ARG A 151 -30.34 16.01 -3.60
N SER A 152 -31.66 16.17 -3.55
CA SER A 152 -32.61 15.29 -4.24
C SER A 152 -32.36 15.25 -5.76
N ALA A 153 -32.26 16.43 -6.38
CA ALA A 153 -32.03 16.54 -7.82
C ALA A 153 -30.66 15.98 -8.24
N ARG A 154 -29.63 16.12 -7.39
CA ARG A 154 -28.30 15.58 -7.65
C ARG A 154 -28.25 14.06 -7.54
N ASP A 155 -28.98 13.43 -6.63
CA ASP A 155 -28.97 11.96 -6.52
C ASP A 155 -29.42 11.28 -7.83
N GLU A 156 -30.38 11.89 -8.53
CA GLU A 156 -30.82 11.42 -9.85
C GLU A 156 -29.78 11.70 -10.94
N LEU A 157 -29.27 12.94 -11.01
CA LEU A 157 -28.22 13.31 -11.98
C LEU A 157 -26.95 12.50 -11.79
N ASP A 158 -26.61 12.15 -10.54
CA ASP A 158 -25.40 11.38 -10.24
C ASP A 158 -25.51 9.94 -10.78
N SER A 159 -26.72 9.37 -10.78
CA SER A 159 -26.98 8.04 -11.34
C SER A 159 -26.77 7.96 -12.86
N THR A 160 -26.98 9.07 -13.57
CA THR A 160 -26.85 9.16 -15.03
C THR A 160 -25.47 9.66 -15.45
N LEU A 161 -24.95 10.69 -14.79
CA LEU A 161 -23.71 11.40 -15.13
C LEU A 161 -22.43 10.83 -14.48
N PHE A 162 -22.56 9.88 -13.55
CA PHE A 162 -21.41 9.18 -12.92
C PHE A 162 -21.57 7.65 -12.91
N ALA A 163 -22.25 7.11 -13.91
CA ALA A 163 -22.51 5.67 -14.05
C ALA A 163 -21.23 4.81 -14.05
N SER A 164 -20.11 5.31 -14.58
CA SER A 164 -18.83 4.58 -14.62
C SER A 164 -18.28 4.28 -13.21
N THR A 165 -18.50 5.18 -12.25
CA THR A 165 -18.04 5.01 -10.86
C THR A 165 -18.73 3.83 -10.20
N ALA A 166 -20.06 3.75 -10.33
CA ALA A 166 -20.84 2.63 -9.80
C ALA A 166 -20.44 1.29 -10.45
N LEU A 167 -20.17 1.29 -11.75
CA LEU A 167 -19.72 0.11 -12.47
C LEU A 167 -18.31 -0.33 -12.05
N ARG A 168 -17.37 0.60 -11.83
CA ARG A 168 -16.03 0.29 -11.29
C ARG A 168 -16.11 -0.27 -9.87
N ALA A 169 -16.97 0.28 -9.00
CA ALA A 169 -17.20 -0.28 -7.67
C ALA A 169 -17.80 -1.69 -7.74
N ARG A 170 -18.67 -1.98 -8.71
CA ARG A 170 -19.20 -3.34 -8.95
C ARG A 170 -18.12 -4.29 -9.46
N ARG A 171 -17.25 -3.86 -10.37
CA ARG A 171 -16.06 -4.62 -10.83
C ARG A 171 -15.15 -4.94 -9.65
N ALA A 172 -14.84 -3.95 -8.81
CA ALA A 172 -14.00 -4.14 -7.63
C ALA A 172 -14.60 -5.17 -6.66
N ARG A 173 -15.92 -5.14 -6.41
CA ARG A 173 -16.61 -6.16 -5.60
C ARG A 173 -16.58 -7.57 -6.23
N ARG A 174 -16.55 -7.68 -7.56
CA ARG A 174 -16.47 -8.97 -8.27
C ARG A 174 -15.06 -9.55 -8.30
N LEU A 175 -14.06 -8.72 -8.60
CA LEU A 175 -12.68 -9.16 -8.82
C LEU A 175 -11.80 -9.05 -7.58
N GLY A 176 -12.10 -8.13 -6.67
CA GLY A 176 -11.31 -7.86 -5.47
C GLY A 176 -11.01 -9.10 -4.64
N PRO A 177 -12.01 -9.90 -4.23
CA PRO A 177 -11.77 -11.11 -3.45
C PRO A 177 -10.86 -12.13 -4.17
N ALA A 178 -11.06 -12.33 -5.48
CA ALA A 178 -10.26 -13.28 -6.25
C ALA A 178 -8.80 -12.81 -6.40
N LEU A 179 -8.58 -11.51 -6.65
CA LEU A 179 -7.24 -10.93 -6.74
C LEU A 179 -6.51 -10.98 -5.40
N LEU A 180 -7.21 -10.69 -4.29
CA LEU A 180 -6.65 -10.81 -2.94
C LEU A 180 -6.27 -12.26 -2.62
N ALA A 181 -7.12 -13.22 -2.92
CA ALA A 181 -6.82 -14.64 -2.72
C ALA A 181 -5.61 -15.09 -3.55
N ALA A 182 -5.54 -14.71 -4.82
CA ALA A 182 -4.39 -14.99 -5.68
C ALA A 182 -3.10 -14.36 -5.12
N GLY A 183 -3.17 -13.11 -4.66
CA GLY A 183 -2.04 -12.43 -4.02
C GLY A 183 -1.56 -13.14 -2.75
N MET A 184 -2.49 -13.60 -1.90
CA MET A 184 -2.17 -14.37 -0.70
C MET A 184 -1.51 -15.71 -1.03
N VAL A 185 -1.99 -16.43 -2.05
CA VAL A 185 -1.38 -17.68 -2.49
C VAL A 185 0.04 -17.45 -2.98
N VAL A 186 0.26 -16.48 -3.88
CA VAL A 186 1.60 -16.16 -4.41
C VAL A 186 2.54 -15.72 -3.29
N GLY A 187 2.09 -14.82 -2.41
CA GLY A 187 2.88 -14.35 -1.27
C GLY A 187 3.21 -15.47 -0.29
N GLY A 188 2.23 -16.32 0.05
CA GLY A 188 2.42 -17.47 0.92
C GLY A 188 3.36 -18.52 0.32
N SER A 189 3.24 -18.82 -0.98
CA SER A 189 4.17 -19.69 -1.69
C SER A 189 5.58 -19.12 -1.71
N GLY A 190 5.74 -17.82 -1.98
CA GLY A 190 7.04 -17.15 -1.93
C GLY A 190 7.69 -17.22 -0.55
N PHE A 191 6.91 -16.98 0.50
CA PHE A 191 7.37 -17.13 1.88
C PHE A 191 7.78 -18.57 2.21
N LEU A 192 6.97 -19.56 1.82
CA LEU A 192 7.29 -20.97 2.06
C LEU A 192 8.56 -21.39 1.33
N VAL A 193 8.71 -20.99 0.06
CA VAL A 193 9.94 -21.23 -0.72
C VAL A 193 11.14 -20.56 -0.06
N SER A 194 11.01 -19.32 0.43
CA SER A 194 12.12 -18.67 1.15
C SER A 194 12.52 -19.43 2.41
N LYS A 195 11.56 -19.98 3.15
CA LYS A 195 11.82 -20.78 4.36
C LYS A 195 12.45 -22.13 4.04
N LEU A 196 12.09 -22.74 2.92
CA LEU A 196 12.70 -23.99 2.44
C LEU A 196 14.12 -23.79 1.90
N LEU A 197 14.43 -22.60 1.37
CA LEU A 197 15.76 -22.26 0.85
C LEU A 197 16.72 -21.73 1.95
N GLU A 198 16.20 -21.34 3.10
CA GLU A 198 17.00 -20.88 4.24
C GLU A 198 17.66 -22.11 4.91
N SER A 199 18.94 -22.38 4.58
CA SER A 199 19.64 -23.51 5.17
C SER A 199 19.91 -23.31 6.67
N GLU A 200 19.81 -24.41 7.42
CA GLU A 200 19.99 -24.46 8.88
C GLU A 200 21.35 -23.89 9.32
N ASN A 201 21.34 -23.02 10.33
CA ASN A 201 22.55 -22.53 10.97
C ASN A 201 23.07 -23.56 11.98
N LEU A 202 24.09 -24.31 11.58
CA LEU A 202 24.66 -25.42 12.35
C LEU A 202 25.29 -24.98 13.68
N VAL A 203 25.66 -23.70 13.86
CA VAL A 203 26.26 -23.22 15.12
C VAL A 203 25.24 -22.82 16.18
N GLU A 204 23.95 -22.73 15.83
CA GLU A 204 22.93 -22.28 16.75
C GLU A 204 22.79 -23.25 17.94
N GLY A 205 22.89 -22.71 19.16
CA GLY A 205 22.86 -23.49 20.40
C GLY A 205 24.06 -24.41 20.64
N LYS A 206 25.11 -24.36 19.80
CA LYS A 206 26.31 -25.19 19.95
C LYS A 206 27.32 -24.58 20.91
N PRO A 207 28.07 -25.40 21.68
CA PRO A 207 29.13 -24.90 22.54
C PRO A 207 30.27 -24.31 21.72
N TRP A 208 30.81 -23.20 22.18
CA TRP A 208 31.96 -22.53 21.60
C TRP A 208 32.93 -22.09 22.69
N ARG A 209 34.16 -21.83 22.29
CA ARG A 209 35.24 -21.36 23.15
C ARG A 209 36.17 -20.43 22.38
N THR A 210 36.92 -19.63 23.11
CA THR A 210 37.97 -18.78 22.58
C THR A 210 39.32 -19.15 23.18
N SER A 211 40.38 -18.69 22.55
CA SER A 211 41.74 -18.86 23.04
C SER A 211 42.00 -18.14 24.37
N SER A 212 41.24 -17.08 24.64
CA SER A 212 41.17 -16.38 25.92
C SER A 212 39.93 -15.49 25.95
N THR A 213 39.57 -14.99 27.12
CA THR A 213 38.41 -14.12 27.33
C THR A 213 38.85 -12.87 28.06
N TYR A 214 38.88 -11.73 27.37
CA TYR A 214 39.22 -10.43 27.97
C TYR A 214 38.09 -9.88 28.82
N ALA A 215 36.85 -10.05 28.38
CA ALA A 215 35.67 -9.58 29.07
C ALA A 215 34.50 -10.53 28.87
N GLU A 216 33.59 -10.55 29.84
CA GLU A 216 32.30 -11.21 29.69
C GLU A 216 31.48 -10.48 28.63
N CYS A 217 31.10 -11.21 27.59
CA CYS A 217 30.15 -10.77 26.58
C CYS A 217 28.84 -11.55 26.73
N PHE A 218 27.72 -10.84 26.62
CA PHE A 218 26.35 -11.36 26.59
C PHE A 218 25.70 -11.00 25.25
N PRO A 219 25.92 -11.81 24.19
CA PRO A 219 25.43 -11.50 22.85
C PRO A 219 23.91 -11.35 22.78
N ALA A 220 23.17 -12.16 23.55
CA ALA A 220 21.72 -12.07 23.65
C ALA A 220 21.25 -10.70 24.18
N ASN A 221 22.05 -10.06 25.03
CA ASN A 221 21.77 -8.75 25.63
C ASN A 221 22.50 -7.61 24.92
N LYS A 222 23.23 -7.90 23.82
CA LYS A 222 24.05 -6.92 23.08
C LYS A 222 24.97 -6.14 24.00
N SER A 223 25.67 -6.84 24.88
CA SER A 223 26.60 -6.23 25.83
C SER A 223 27.91 -6.98 25.89
N CYS A 224 29.03 -6.26 26.01
CA CYS A 224 30.32 -6.84 26.38
C CYS A 224 31.12 -5.83 27.19
N ALA A 225 31.78 -6.30 28.26
CA ALA A 225 32.52 -5.45 29.20
C ALA A 225 31.68 -4.27 29.78
N GLY A 226 30.37 -4.45 29.93
CA GLY A 226 29.44 -3.40 30.39
C GLY A 226 29.08 -2.34 29.34
N ALA A 227 29.68 -2.38 28.15
CA ALA A 227 29.30 -1.54 27.02
C ALA A 227 28.20 -2.20 26.18
N ARG A 228 27.33 -1.41 25.55
CA ARG A 228 26.37 -1.89 24.55
C ARG A 228 27.08 -2.12 23.22
N THR A 229 27.06 -3.34 22.70
CA THR A 229 27.78 -3.73 21.48
C THR A 229 27.20 -5.00 20.87
N GLU A 230 27.36 -5.18 19.56
CA GLU A 230 26.96 -6.41 18.84
C GLU A 230 28.08 -7.48 18.86
N ILE A 231 29.20 -7.22 19.55
CA ILE A 231 30.31 -8.18 19.64
C ILE A 231 29.88 -9.46 20.37
N PHE A 232 30.20 -10.59 19.74
CA PHE A 232 29.89 -11.93 20.20
C PHE A 232 30.89 -12.41 21.29
N PHE A 233 32.17 -12.11 21.14
CA PHE A 233 33.23 -12.42 22.11
C PHE A 233 34.40 -11.45 21.96
N HIS A 234 35.28 -11.39 22.96
CA HIS A 234 36.49 -10.58 22.94
C HIS A 234 37.67 -11.31 23.58
N THR A 235 38.71 -11.64 22.81
CA THR A 235 39.94 -12.24 23.36
C THR A 235 40.84 -11.18 24.01
N HIS A 236 41.83 -11.61 24.78
CA HIS A 236 42.99 -10.75 25.07
C HIS A 236 43.79 -10.47 23.79
N GLU A 237 44.64 -9.45 23.84
CA GLU A 237 45.70 -9.29 22.87
C GLU A 237 46.77 -10.36 23.13
N GLN A 238 46.92 -11.29 22.19
CA GLN A 238 47.83 -12.42 22.34
C GLN A 238 48.29 -12.93 20.99
N GLU A 239 49.29 -13.81 20.99
CA GLU A 239 49.67 -14.55 19.79
C GLU A 239 48.57 -15.53 19.39
N ASN A 240 48.26 -15.57 18.09
CA ASN A 240 47.36 -16.55 17.50
C ASN A 240 45.96 -16.63 18.17
N PRO A 241 45.24 -15.52 18.42
CA PRO A 241 43.93 -15.60 19.04
C PRO A 241 42.95 -16.35 18.12
N TRP A 242 42.08 -17.15 18.72
CA TRP A 242 41.13 -17.96 17.98
C TRP A 242 39.77 -18.06 18.68
N PHE A 243 38.75 -18.33 17.87
CA PHE A 243 37.40 -18.71 18.25
C PHE A 243 37.10 -20.07 17.64
N GLU A 244 36.41 -20.94 18.36
CA GLU A 244 36.05 -22.27 17.89
C GLU A 244 34.68 -22.67 18.37
N VAL A 245 33.89 -23.28 17.48
CA VAL A 245 32.62 -23.91 17.80
C VAL A 245 32.73 -25.42 17.60
N ASP A 246 32.18 -26.18 18.55
CA ASP A 246 32.00 -27.64 18.45
C ASP A 246 30.56 -27.93 18.03
N LEU A 247 30.39 -28.44 16.80
CA LEU A 247 29.08 -28.81 16.23
C LEU A 247 28.47 -30.06 16.88
N LEU A 248 29.16 -30.67 17.86
CA LEU A 248 28.83 -31.88 18.62
C LEU A 248 28.94 -33.19 17.82
N GLN A 249 28.76 -33.12 16.51
CA GLN A 249 28.92 -34.24 15.58
C GLN A 249 29.59 -33.78 14.28
N VAL A 250 30.08 -34.73 13.49
CA VAL A 250 30.64 -34.42 12.17
C VAL A 250 29.48 -34.01 11.24
N GLU A 251 29.54 -32.78 10.75
CA GLU A 251 28.55 -32.18 9.86
C GLU A 251 29.17 -31.88 8.49
N ARG A 252 28.32 -31.85 7.46
CA ARG A 252 28.72 -31.47 6.10
C ARG A 252 28.54 -29.96 5.91
N ILE A 253 29.64 -29.21 5.89
CA ILE A 253 29.67 -27.75 5.81
C ILE A 253 29.89 -27.32 4.35
N ARG A 254 29.12 -26.31 3.89
CA ARG A 254 29.30 -25.65 2.59
C ARG A 254 29.47 -24.15 2.67
N VAL A 255 28.90 -23.50 3.68
CA VAL A 255 28.93 -22.05 3.80
C VAL A 255 29.33 -21.65 5.20
N ILE A 256 30.26 -20.70 5.31
CA ILE A 256 30.63 -20.04 6.57
C ILE A 256 30.50 -18.54 6.35
N GLU A 257 29.65 -17.88 7.14
CA GLU A 257 29.47 -16.44 7.12
C GLU A 257 29.99 -15.84 8.42
N ILE A 258 30.81 -14.80 8.28
CA ILE A 258 31.47 -14.13 9.38
C ILE A 258 31.15 -12.65 9.28
N LYS A 259 30.58 -12.08 10.34
CA LYS A 259 30.43 -10.64 10.50
C LYS A 259 31.50 -10.14 11.46
N ASN A 260 32.36 -9.27 10.96
CA ASN A 260 33.36 -8.61 11.78
C ASN A 260 32.70 -7.54 12.66
N ARG A 261 33.45 -7.03 13.63
CA ARG A 261 33.09 -5.82 14.35
C ARG A 261 32.88 -4.65 13.38
N THR A 262 31.82 -3.86 13.56
CA THR A 262 31.42 -2.82 12.59
C THR A 262 31.66 -1.39 13.04
N ASP A 263 31.80 -1.15 14.34
CA ASP A 263 32.03 0.19 14.90
C ASP A 263 33.49 0.66 14.78
N TYR A 264 34.49 -0.20 15.06
CA TYR A 264 35.91 0.06 14.78
C TYR A 264 36.76 -1.22 14.90
N GLY A 265 38.04 -1.15 14.52
CA GLY A 265 39.02 -2.22 14.81
C GLY A 265 38.93 -3.45 13.91
N GLN A 266 38.33 -3.32 12.72
CA GLN A 266 38.15 -4.43 11.77
C GLN A 266 39.47 -5.10 11.36
N GLU A 267 40.55 -4.32 11.28
CA GLU A 267 41.90 -4.76 10.92
C GLU A 267 42.48 -5.78 11.92
N ARG A 268 41.95 -5.84 13.15
CA ARG A 268 42.38 -6.78 14.18
C ARG A 268 42.05 -8.23 13.82
N ALA A 269 40.96 -8.45 13.09
CA ALA A 269 40.61 -9.77 12.58
C ALA A 269 41.49 -10.20 11.40
N VAL A 270 42.37 -9.33 10.88
CA VAL A 270 43.13 -9.58 9.64
C VAL A 270 44.59 -9.93 9.94
N PRO A 271 45.15 -11.01 9.34
CA PRO A 271 44.45 -11.95 8.47
C PRO A 271 43.55 -12.91 9.26
N LEU A 272 42.34 -13.19 8.78
CA LEU A 272 41.45 -14.19 9.40
C LEU A 272 41.57 -15.51 8.65
N VAL A 273 41.91 -16.58 9.36
CA VAL A 273 42.01 -17.93 8.82
C VAL A 273 40.83 -18.75 9.30
N VAL A 274 40.15 -19.42 8.37
CA VAL A 274 39.11 -20.40 8.66
C VAL A 274 39.71 -21.79 8.57
N GLU A 275 39.55 -22.55 9.65
CA GLU A 275 40.09 -23.89 9.82
C GLU A 275 38.97 -24.84 10.22
N LEU A 276 39.00 -26.06 9.69
CA LEU A 276 38.06 -27.12 10.02
C LEU A 276 38.78 -28.30 10.65
N SER A 277 38.09 -29.06 11.49
CA SER A 277 38.59 -30.29 12.10
C SER A 277 37.47 -31.28 12.37
N THR A 278 37.73 -32.58 12.25
CA THR A 278 36.83 -33.67 12.68
C THR A 278 37.10 -34.15 14.11
N ASP A 279 38.34 -34.02 14.59
CA ASP A 279 38.82 -34.60 15.85
C ASP A 279 39.15 -33.56 16.94
N GLY A 280 39.15 -32.27 16.57
CA GLY A 280 39.51 -31.16 17.45
C GLY A 280 41.02 -31.02 17.70
N LYS A 281 41.85 -31.84 17.03
CA LYS A 281 43.31 -31.91 17.19
C LYS A 281 44.03 -31.49 15.91
N SER A 282 43.57 -32.01 14.78
CA SER A 282 44.14 -31.78 13.45
C SER A 282 43.27 -30.81 12.69
N TYR A 283 43.83 -29.65 12.31
CA TYR A 283 43.10 -28.59 11.63
C TYR A 283 43.65 -28.37 10.23
N TRP A 284 42.76 -28.22 9.25
CA TRP A 284 43.12 -27.80 7.90
C TRP A 284 42.50 -26.44 7.58
N ARG A 285 43.31 -25.56 6.99
CA ARG A 285 42.86 -24.26 6.50
C ARG A 285 41.98 -24.45 5.27
N VAL A 286 40.79 -23.85 5.29
CA VAL A 286 39.87 -23.85 4.14
C VAL A 286 39.72 -22.50 3.48
N ALA A 287 39.97 -21.41 4.22
CA ALA A 287 39.94 -20.06 3.66
C ALA A 287 40.81 -19.11 4.47
N GLN A 288 41.20 -17.99 3.86
CA GLN A 288 41.92 -16.90 4.52
C GLN A 288 41.50 -15.56 3.94
N ARG A 289 41.26 -14.59 4.82
CA ARG A 289 40.94 -13.20 4.46
C ARG A 289 42.08 -12.29 4.89
N ASN A 290 42.72 -11.62 3.93
CA ASN A 290 43.89 -10.77 4.14
C ASN A 290 43.59 -9.26 4.16
N THR A 291 42.33 -8.88 4.02
CA THR A 291 41.87 -7.49 4.00
C THR A 291 40.75 -7.30 5.00
N SER A 292 40.57 -6.09 5.52
CA SER A 292 39.42 -5.76 6.37
C SER A 292 38.11 -6.06 5.66
N PHE A 293 37.09 -6.44 6.43
CA PHE A 293 35.77 -6.82 5.93
C PHE A 293 34.70 -6.51 6.98
N THR A 294 33.49 -6.20 6.53
CA THR A 294 32.29 -6.11 7.37
C THR A 294 31.61 -7.47 7.45
N GLU A 295 31.34 -8.06 6.29
CA GLU A 295 30.84 -9.43 6.16
C GLU A 295 31.73 -10.22 5.21
N TRP A 296 31.95 -11.48 5.54
CA TRP A 296 32.70 -12.40 4.71
C TRP A 296 31.95 -13.73 4.64
N ARG A 297 31.51 -14.06 3.43
CA ARG A 297 30.95 -15.37 3.09
C ARG A 297 32.03 -16.22 2.43
N VAL A 298 32.23 -17.42 2.98
CA VAL A 298 33.10 -18.47 2.46
C VAL A 298 32.21 -19.56 1.92
N GLU A 299 32.29 -19.80 0.61
CA GLU A 299 31.64 -20.94 -0.03
C GLU A 299 32.69 -22.03 -0.25
N LEU A 300 32.35 -23.24 0.16
CA LEU A 300 33.22 -24.40 0.17
C LEU A 300 32.59 -25.51 -0.66
N GLU A 301 33.44 -26.26 -1.36
CA GLU A 301 33.08 -27.63 -1.71
C GLU A 301 32.71 -28.38 -0.43
N PRO A 302 31.63 -29.19 -0.40
CA PRO A 302 31.12 -29.76 0.84
C PRO A 302 32.20 -30.54 1.62
N ARG A 303 32.52 -30.09 2.85
CA ARG A 303 33.53 -30.72 3.72
C ARG A 303 32.91 -31.25 5.00
N GLU A 304 33.43 -32.36 5.49
CA GLU A 304 33.06 -32.91 6.79
C GLU A 304 33.90 -32.28 7.91
N ALA A 305 33.24 -31.74 8.93
CA ALA A 305 33.90 -31.20 10.11
C ALA A 305 32.98 -31.22 11.32
N ARG A 306 33.57 -31.39 12.51
CA ARG A 306 32.90 -31.20 13.81
C ARG A 306 33.27 -29.85 14.43
N PHE A 307 34.48 -29.37 14.21
CA PHE A 307 34.97 -28.12 14.76
C PHE A 307 35.20 -27.11 13.64
N VAL A 308 34.73 -25.88 13.85
CA VAL A 308 35.02 -24.73 12.99
C VAL A 308 35.79 -23.72 13.82
N ARG A 309 37.01 -23.39 13.38
CA ARG A 309 37.91 -22.47 14.05
C ARG A 309 38.21 -21.26 13.18
N LEU A 310 38.13 -20.08 13.79
CA LEU A 310 38.54 -18.80 13.21
C LEU A 310 39.76 -18.30 13.97
N ARG A 311 40.88 -18.08 13.29
CA ARG A 311 42.16 -17.75 13.92
C ARG A 311 42.86 -16.60 13.22
N VAL A 312 43.50 -15.73 14.00
CA VAL A 312 44.36 -14.67 13.47
C VAL A 312 45.82 -15.07 13.68
N PRO A 313 46.61 -15.38 12.65
CA PRO A 313 47.97 -15.94 12.78
C PRO A 313 49.04 -14.88 13.07
N ARG A 314 48.78 -14.01 14.05
CA ARG A 314 49.69 -12.98 14.56
C ARG A 314 49.26 -12.53 15.95
N ARG A 315 50.06 -11.70 16.61
CA ARG A 315 49.62 -10.95 17.78
C ARG A 315 48.44 -10.05 17.42
N SER A 316 47.28 -10.30 18.01
CA SER A 316 46.09 -9.47 17.81
C SER A 316 45.05 -9.71 18.92
N ILE A 317 43.95 -8.98 18.83
CA ILE A 317 42.69 -9.25 19.50
C ILE A 317 41.74 -9.84 18.46
N LEU A 318 41.02 -10.90 18.81
CA LEU A 318 39.92 -11.40 17.99
C LEU A 318 38.58 -11.06 18.66
N HIS A 319 37.72 -10.40 17.87
CA HIS A 319 36.34 -10.12 18.19
C HIS A 319 35.53 -10.13 16.90
N LEU A 320 34.35 -10.74 16.95
CA LEU A 320 33.44 -10.84 15.81
C LEU A 320 32.01 -10.56 16.30
N GLU A 321 31.11 -10.15 15.43
CA GLU A 321 29.70 -9.94 15.79
C GLU A 321 28.85 -11.18 15.54
N ARG A 322 29.19 -11.97 14.52
CA ARG A 322 28.40 -13.14 14.12
C ARG A 322 29.24 -14.16 13.38
N VAL A 323 28.97 -15.43 13.66
CA VAL A 323 29.45 -16.57 12.88
C VAL A 323 28.25 -17.45 12.57
N VAL A 324 28.07 -17.82 11.31
CA VAL A 324 27.00 -18.72 10.85
C VAL A 324 27.63 -19.79 9.97
N VAL A 325 27.24 -21.04 10.18
CA VAL A 325 27.75 -22.19 9.40
C VAL A 325 26.55 -22.94 8.84
N ARG A 326 26.56 -23.28 7.55
CA ARG A 326 25.45 -23.97 6.89
C ARG A 326 25.91 -25.15 6.03
N ARG A 327 24.96 -26.06 5.80
CA ARG A 327 25.08 -27.18 4.85
C ARG A 327 24.93 -26.75 3.40
#